data_AF-A0A665UH29-F1
#
_entry.id   AF-A0A665UH29-F1
#
_cell.length_a   1.000
_cell.length_b   1.000
_cell.length_c   1.000
_cell.angle_alpha   90.00
_cell.angle_beta   90.00
_cell.angle_gamma   90.00
#
_symmetry.space_group_name_H-M   'P 1'
#
loop_
_entity.id
_entity.type
_entity.pdbx_description
1 polymer ?
#
loop_
_entity_poly.entity_id
_entity_poly.type
_entity_poly.pdbx_seq_one_letter_code
_entity_poly.pdbx_strand_id
1 'polypeptide(L)'
;MALEQLSDVVQRCQALPDDSYTSEDHDVFSIAGQTCIEDGNSAQVLSIILDEKNQDLVRCMGWNLLPALIKVLLRKEDKHLHHLLVVQTCRPKELLIGLLEQLEQDDAVTIAESIHLLLNPLQKVLLCLGSRKASSLSMTLSSVLDQVAKLPLPQTKDQEEDDVFSLCRCCTDLIVFIRPFVHEVRQHLLNSREQSENTDKTEGKQDKENELRTELLKFCMKSLSHPLLEVQLKDPDTLLVSPLRDFATEILNTLSDIGESLASLVHQPLLKRKQLPGFLEEEVRYPKESLASLTHLVFVHHLAADTFPSVFKFNFVFVFVFAITQELYEKSLVRVVDGSLPAELLEIKTFLTVPQNLVKVMTICSRHDLRIKSLKVFQLNIDKFDTEAKYNFFQYMLKISGHSGVEGYIIKNIKNQIDVTLQPGNSNTWFEGAHLLPLLRKVLILPDGPETDLLQYLDRVMESLNLLRYLVIRDKVTENQTGIWTELYKIEDMFMKPLRVGLNMSRAHYEKELQNTMEAKKSKPMLSVSVGDEKLPNMTSESQIQALHSALHTFDMIESVLVRIEELIDVKENL
;
A
#
# COMPACT_ATOMS: atom_id res chain seq x y z
N MET A 1 54.97 13.58 -12.38
CA MET A 1 55.03 12.86 -11.10
C MET A 1 54.03 11.70 -11.04
N ALA A 2 52.71 11.90 -10.91
CA ALA A 2 51.77 10.77 -10.82
C ALA A 2 51.79 9.85 -12.06
N LEU A 3 51.79 10.44 -13.27
CA LEU A 3 51.84 9.67 -14.53
C LEU A 3 53.13 8.85 -14.69
N GLU A 4 54.26 9.39 -14.22
CA GLU A 4 55.55 8.70 -14.24
C GLU A 4 55.53 7.51 -13.28
N GLN A 5 54.96 7.67 -12.09
CA GLN A 5 54.78 6.59 -11.13
C GLN A 5 53.89 5.47 -11.69
N LEU A 6 52.78 5.80 -12.36
CA LEU A 6 51.94 4.80 -13.01
C LEU A 6 52.69 4.07 -14.13
N SER A 7 53.46 4.79 -14.95
CA SER A 7 54.29 4.18 -16.00
C SER A 7 55.35 3.23 -15.43
N ASP A 8 56.00 3.60 -14.34
CA ASP A 8 57.01 2.77 -13.66
C ASP A 8 56.38 1.48 -13.08
N VAL A 9 55.17 1.59 -12.54
CA VAL A 9 54.41 0.43 -12.03
C VAL A 9 54.01 -0.49 -13.18
N VAL A 10 53.48 0.06 -14.27
CA VAL A 10 53.09 -0.73 -15.45
C VAL A 10 54.30 -1.46 -16.04
N GLN A 11 55.45 -0.79 -16.19
CA GLN A 11 56.68 -1.43 -16.69
C GLN A 11 57.17 -2.55 -15.78
N ARG A 12 57.09 -2.37 -14.45
CA ARG A 12 57.45 -3.41 -13.49
C ARG A 12 56.55 -4.62 -13.61
N CYS A 13 55.24 -4.40 -13.72
CA CYS A 13 54.26 -5.48 -13.82
C CYS A 13 54.26 -6.16 -15.20
N GLN A 14 54.68 -5.49 -16.28
CA GLN A 14 54.94 -6.10 -17.59
C GLN A 14 56.09 -7.13 -17.55
N ALA A 15 57.03 -6.97 -16.61
CA ALA A 15 58.17 -7.87 -16.46
C ALA A 15 57.82 -9.15 -15.66
N LEU A 16 56.65 -9.20 -15.03
CA LEU A 16 56.17 -10.33 -14.26
C LEU A 16 55.40 -11.32 -15.16
N PRO A 17 55.45 -12.63 -14.87
CA PRO A 17 54.59 -13.62 -15.51
C PRO A 17 53.09 -13.31 -15.30
N ASP A 18 52.28 -13.71 -16.26
CA ASP A 18 50.82 -13.61 -16.17
C ASP A 18 50.30 -14.21 -14.84
N ASP A 19 49.36 -13.51 -14.19
CA ASP A 19 48.71 -13.91 -12.94
C ASP A 19 49.61 -14.04 -11.69
N SER A 20 50.88 -13.61 -11.72
CA SER A 20 51.79 -13.68 -10.56
C SER A 20 51.85 -12.39 -9.73
N TYR A 21 50.85 -11.52 -9.83
CA TYR A 21 50.82 -10.22 -9.14
C TYR A 21 50.58 -10.38 -7.63
N THR A 22 51.35 -9.65 -6.82
CA THR A 22 51.20 -9.64 -5.36
C THR A 22 50.14 -8.63 -4.93
N SER A 23 49.64 -8.73 -3.70
CA SER A 23 48.71 -7.72 -3.13
C SER A 23 49.32 -6.31 -3.15
N GLU A 24 50.65 -6.21 -2.94
CA GLU A 24 51.35 -4.93 -3.02
C GLU A 24 51.34 -4.34 -4.44
N ASP A 25 51.43 -5.17 -5.49
CA ASP A 25 51.33 -4.71 -6.87
C ASP A 25 49.93 -4.15 -7.18
N HIS A 26 48.88 -4.81 -6.66
CA HIS A 26 47.51 -4.34 -6.77
C HIS A 26 47.30 -2.98 -6.10
N ASP A 27 47.84 -2.81 -4.88
CA ASP A 27 47.71 -1.57 -4.10
C ASP A 27 48.45 -0.42 -4.76
N VAL A 28 49.71 -0.64 -5.16
CA VAL A 28 50.54 0.39 -5.78
C VAL A 28 49.97 0.81 -7.15
N PHE A 29 49.47 -0.14 -7.94
CA PHE A 29 48.78 0.15 -9.20
C PHE A 29 47.50 0.96 -8.97
N SER A 30 46.68 0.56 -7.98
CA SER A 30 45.45 1.26 -7.63
C SER A 30 45.73 2.70 -7.22
N ILE A 31 46.66 2.92 -6.29
CA ILE A 31 47.00 4.25 -5.79
C ILE A 31 47.55 5.12 -6.93
N ALA A 32 48.55 4.65 -7.68
CA ALA A 32 49.15 5.43 -8.75
C ALA A 32 48.14 5.78 -9.85
N GLY A 33 47.29 4.83 -10.23
CA GLY A 33 46.27 5.05 -11.25
C GLY A 33 45.16 5.99 -10.79
N GLN A 34 44.66 5.84 -9.56
CA GLN A 34 43.65 6.73 -9.00
C GLN A 34 44.17 8.17 -8.86
N THR A 35 45.40 8.35 -8.36
CA THR A 35 46.02 9.69 -8.28
C THR A 35 46.17 10.32 -9.66
N CYS A 36 46.54 9.56 -10.70
CA CYS A 36 46.61 10.09 -12.06
C CYS A 36 45.26 10.59 -12.57
N ILE A 37 44.18 9.85 -12.28
CA ILE A 37 42.82 10.20 -12.69
C ILE A 37 42.36 11.45 -11.91
N GLU A 38 42.61 11.51 -10.61
CA GLU A 38 42.26 12.66 -9.77
C GLU A 38 43.05 13.94 -10.14
N ASP A 39 44.29 13.79 -10.62
CA ASP A 39 45.11 14.88 -11.16
C ASP A 39 44.68 15.35 -12.57
N GLY A 40 43.60 14.77 -13.13
CA GLY A 40 43.05 15.15 -14.44
C GLY A 40 43.75 14.52 -15.65
N ASN A 41 44.58 13.49 -15.45
CA ASN A 41 45.30 12.80 -16.53
C ASN A 41 44.55 11.55 -17.05
N SER A 42 43.22 11.55 -17.02
CA SER A 42 42.37 10.40 -17.37
C SER A 42 42.60 9.88 -18.80
N ALA A 43 42.82 10.79 -19.76
CA ALA A 43 43.09 10.44 -21.15
C ALA A 43 44.41 9.69 -21.32
N GLN A 44 45.45 10.09 -20.60
CA GLN A 44 46.76 9.43 -20.63
C GLN A 44 46.68 8.06 -19.95
N VAL A 45 45.99 7.96 -18.82
CA VAL A 45 45.71 6.67 -18.16
C VAL A 45 44.98 5.71 -19.10
N LEU A 46 43.97 6.19 -19.83
CA LEU A 46 43.29 5.39 -20.85
C LEU A 46 44.22 4.91 -21.97
N SER A 47 45.11 5.77 -22.48
CA SER A 47 46.06 5.37 -23.53
C SER A 47 47.00 4.25 -23.07
N ILE A 48 47.38 4.24 -21.78
CA ILE A 48 48.20 3.18 -21.19
C ILE A 48 47.37 1.89 -21.07
N ILE A 49 46.13 1.98 -20.62
CA ILE A 49 45.25 0.81 -20.42
C ILE A 49 44.83 0.16 -21.74
N LEU A 50 44.65 0.94 -22.81
CA LEU A 50 44.23 0.44 -24.12
C LEU A 50 45.39 -0.14 -24.95
N ASP A 51 46.64 -0.02 -24.49
CA ASP A 51 47.79 -0.63 -25.16
C ASP A 51 47.66 -2.16 -25.12
N GLU A 52 47.87 -2.83 -26.26
CA GLU A 52 47.83 -4.29 -26.40
C GLU A 52 48.84 -4.97 -25.46
N LYS A 53 49.97 -4.31 -25.16
CA LYS A 53 51.00 -4.84 -24.26
C LYS A 53 50.57 -4.90 -22.80
N ASN A 54 49.52 -4.16 -22.43
CA ASN A 54 49.04 -4.05 -21.06
C ASN A 54 47.78 -4.88 -20.80
N GLN A 55 47.29 -5.64 -21.78
CA GLN A 55 46.00 -6.31 -21.66
C GLN A 55 45.94 -7.32 -20.52
N ASP A 56 47.01 -8.08 -20.25
CA ASP A 56 47.03 -9.05 -19.16
C ASP A 56 47.03 -8.38 -17.78
N LEU A 57 47.76 -7.28 -17.66
CA LEU A 57 47.75 -6.42 -16.47
C LEU A 57 46.36 -5.82 -16.23
N VAL A 58 45.76 -5.25 -17.28
CA VAL A 58 44.43 -4.63 -17.22
C VAL A 58 43.36 -5.66 -16.91
N ARG A 59 43.49 -6.87 -17.46
CA ARG A 59 42.60 -7.99 -17.19
C ARG A 59 42.54 -8.32 -15.70
N CYS A 60 43.67 -8.23 -14.98
CA CYS A 60 43.77 -8.59 -13.57
C CYS A 60 43.53 -7.41 -12.61
N MET A 61 44.04 -6.21 -12.94
CA MET A 61 44.11 -5.06 -12.03
C MET A 61 43.30 -3.85 -12.49
N GLY A 62 42.82 -3.82 -13.74
CA GLY A 62 42.15 -2.66 -14.32
C GLY A 62 40.86 -2.26 -13.61
N TRP A 63 40.20 -3.21 -12.93
CA TRP A 63 38.98 -2.94 -12.16
C TRP A 63 39.25 -2.03 -10.94
N ASN A 64 40.48 -1.99 -10.41
CA ASN A 64 40.85 -1.10 -9.29
C ASN A 64 40.74 0.39 -9.62
N LEU A 65 40.70 0.73 -10.91
CA LEU A 65 40.58 2.10 -11.40
C LEU A 65 39.12 2.55 -11.57
N LEU A 66 38.16 1.62 -11.50
CA LEU A 66 36.72 1.92 -11.68
C LEU A 66 36.20 3.03 -10.76
N PRO A 67 36.50 3.05 -9.44
CA PRO A 67 35.93 4.07 -8.56
C PRO A 67 36.33 5.49 -8.97
N ALA A 68 37.60 5.70 -9.31
CA ALA A 68 38.09 7.01 -9.76
C ALA A 68 37.51 7.40 -11.12
N LEU A 69 37.42 6.46 -12.07
CA LEU A 69 36.82 6.70 -13.38
C LEU A 69 35.33 7.05 -13.28
N ILE A 70 34.57 6.32 -12.48
CA ILE A 70 33.13 6.55 -12.29
C ILE A 70 32.89 7.90 -11.60
N LYS A 71 33.71 8.27 -10.61
CA LYS A 71 33.64 9.59 -9.95
C LYS A 71 33.84 10.75 -10.93
N VAL A 72 34.80 10.64 -11.86
CA VAL A 72 35.01 11.65 -12.93
C VAL A 72 33.82 11.71 -13.89
N LEU A 73 33.27 10.55 -14.28
CA LEU A 73 32.10 10.48 -15.16
C LEU A 73 30.85 11.08 -14.51
N LEU A 74 30.62 10.81 -13.23
CA LEU A 74 29.49 11.37 -12.47
C LEU A 74 29.58 12.89 -12.32
N ARG A 75 30.80 13.45 -12.23
CA ARG A 75 31.02 14.90 -12.21
C ARG A 75 30.85 15.58 -13.57
N LYS A 76 30.62 14.81 -14.64
CA LYS A 76 30.50 15.28 -16.04
C LYS A 76 31.72 16.09 -16.50
N GLU A 77 32.87 15.87 -15.86
CA GLU A 77 34.13 16.59 -16.13
C GLU A 77 34.75 16.16 -17.46
N ASP A 78 34.43 14.96 -17.95
CA ASP A 78 34.99 14.40 -19.16
C ASP A 78 33.92 13.80 -20.09
N LYS A 79 33.85 14.28 -21.34
CA LYS A 79 32.80 13.90 -22.32
C LYS A 79 33.12 12.64 -23.11
N HIS A 80 34.31 12.06 -22.90
CA HIS A 80 34.73 10.88 -23.63
C HIS A 80 34.10 9.62 -23.01
N LEU A 81 32.99 9.16 -23.58
CA LEU A 81 32.27 7.92 -23.22
C LEU A 81 33.13 6.63 -23.35
N HIS A 82 34.39 6.75 -23.77
CA HIS A 82 35.35 5.66 -23.95
C HIS A 82 35.93 5.12 -22.64
N HIS A 83 35.74 5.80 -21.50
CA HIS A 83 36.33 5.38 -20.22
C HIS A 83 35.79 4.04 -19.69
N LEU A 84 34.57 3.63 -20.07
CA LEU A 84 33.99 2.33 -19.71
C LEU A 84 34.37 1.19 -20.68
N LEU A 85 35.26 1.42 -21.66
CA LEU A 85 35.78 0.33 -22.52
C LEU A 85 36.65 -0.66 -21.72
N VAL A 86 37.25 -0.22 -20.61
CA VAL A 86 38.02 -1.07 -19.67
C VAL A 86 37.16 -2.24 -19.13
N VAL A 87 35.83 -2.07 -19.10
CA VAL A 87 34.85 -3.09 -18.71
C VAL A 87 34.91 -4.33 -19.62
N GLN A 88 35.40 -4.21 -20.86
CA GLN A 88 35.47 -5.35 -21.79
C GLN A 88 36.72 -6.22 -21.60
N THR A 89 37.77 -5.69 -20.98
CA THR A 89 39.09 -6.35 -20.88
C THR A 89 39.34 -6.95 -19.49
N CYS A 90 38.69 -6.41 -18.44
CA CYS A 90 38.79 -6.91 -17.07
C CYS A 90 38.12 -8.28 -16.86
N ARG A 91 38.57 -9.01 -15.83
CA ARG A 91 37.90 -10.24 -15.39
C ARG A 91 36.45 -9.95 -14.95
N PRO A 92 35.44 -10.67 -15.47
CA PRO A 92 34.02 -10.36 -15.24
C PRO A 92 33.55 -10.43 -13.78
N LYS A 93 34.18 -11.24 -12.91
CA LYS A 93 33.70 -11.44 -11.53
C LYS A 93 34.06 -10.26 -10.64
N GLU A 94 35.32 -9.86 -10.67
CA GLU A 94 35.89 -8.74 -9.93
C GLU A 94 35.28 -7.43 -10.43
N LEU A 95 35.14 -7.30 -11.75
CA LEU A 95 34.47 -6.17 -12.38
C LEU A 95 33.00 -6.03 -11.96
N LEU A 96 32.24 -7.14 -11.89
CA LEU A 96 30.86 -7.09 -11.42
C LEU A 96 30.78 -6.53 -9.99
N ILE A 97 31.62 -7.02 -9.08
CA ILE A 97 31.64 -6.57 -7.68
C ILE A 97 32.02 -5.09 -7.62
N GLY A 98 33.09 -4.69 -8.30
CA GLY A 98 33.51 -3.29 -8.34
C GLY A 98 32.45 -2.34 -8.90
N LEU A 99 31.69 -2.76 -9.92
CA LEU A 99 30.57 -1.97 -10.45
C LEU A 99 29.39 -1.88 -9.47
N LEU A 100 29.08 -2.97 -8.75
CA LEU A 100 28.00 -2.98 -7.75
C LEU A 100 28.32 -2.09 -6.56
N GLU A 101 29.58 -2.06 -6.10
CA GLU A 101 30.03 -1.16 -5.03
C GLU A 101 29.83 0.32 -5.39
N GLN A 102 30.02 0.68 -6.67
CA GLN A 102 29.81 2.07 -7.12
C GLN A 102 28.33 2.42 -7.31
N LEU A 103 27.44 1.43 -7.33
CA LEU A 103 26.00 1.65 -7.47
C LEU A 103 25.38 2.14 -6.15
N GLU A 104 26.01 1.85 -5.01
CA GLU A 104 25.52 2.25 -3.70
C GLU A 104 25.77 3.73 -3.43
N GLN A 105 24.70 4.53 -3.48
CA GLN A 105 24.75 5.97 -3.26
C GLN A 105 23.66 6.40 -2.25
N ASP A 106 23.80 7.61 -1.70
CA ASP A 106 22.89 8.15 -0.68
C ASP A 106 22.03 9.34 -1.17
N ASP A 107 22.50 10.09 -2.16
CA ASP A 107 21.77 11.25 -2.71
C ASP A 107 20.93 10.85 -3.93
N ALA A 108 19.71 11.39 -4.03
CA ALA A 108 18.77 10.99 -5.08
C ALA A 108 19.29 11.28 -6.50
N VAL A 109 20.00 12.39 -6.70
CA VAL A 109 20.54 12.76 -8.03
C VAL A 109 21.70 11.84 -8.38
N THR A 110 22.60 11.59 -7.42
CA THR A 110 23.75 10.70 -7.67
C THR A 110 23.33 9.25 -7.86
N ILE A 111 22.28 8.78 -7.16
CA ILE A 111 21.67 7.46 -7.37
C ILE A 111 21.24 7.34 -8.84
N ALA A 112 20.45 8.27 -9.34
CA ALA A 112 19.89 8.17 -10.69
C ALA A 112 20.98 8.23 -11.78
N GLU A 113 21.96 9.13 -11.63
CA GLU A 113 23.10 9.20 -12.57
C GLU A 113 23.97 7.93 -12.51
N SER A 114 24.17 7.35 -11.32
CA SER A 114 24.93 6.10 -11.16
C SER A 114 24.21 4.91 -11.80
N ILE A 115 22.90 4.79 -11.59
CA ILE A 115 22.09 3.75 -12.25
C ILE A 115 22.19 3.90 -13.77
N HIS A 116 21.94 5.10 -14.28
CA HIS A 116 21.98 5.37 -15.72
C HIS A 116 23.36 5.02 -16.33
N LEU A 117 24.44 5.39 -15.64
CA LEU A 117 25.80 5.16 -16.10
C LEU A 117 26.21 3.67 -16.06
N LEU A 118 25.83 2.95 -14.99
CA LEU A 118 26.38 1.64 -14.68
C LEU A 118 25.55 0.46 -15.20
N LEU A 119 24.25 0.64 -15.49
CA LEU A 119 23.39 -0.47 -15.94
C LEU A 119 23.89 -1.13 -17.24
N ASN A 120 24.30 -0.35 -18.25
CA ASN A 120 24.78 -0.92 -19.51
C ASN A 120 26.11 -1.70 -19.33
N PRO A 121 27.15 -1.16 -18.64
CA PRO A 121 28.32 -1.93 -18.23
C PRO A 121 27.97 -3.23 -17.49
N LEU A 122 27.09 -3.17 -16.48
CA LEU A 122 26.64 -4.34 -15.71
C LEU A 122 25.99 -5.38 -16.63
N GLN A 123 25.13 -4.96 -17.56
CA GLN A 123 24.46 -5.85 -18.51
C GLN A 123 25.48 -6.63 -19.34
N LYS A 124 26.48 -5.94 -19.89
CA LYS A 124 27.53 -6.56 -20.72
C LYS A 124 28.35 -7.59 -19.92
N VAL A 125 28.72 -7.25 -18.68
CA VAL A 125 29.47 -8.16 -17.79
C VAL A 125 28.65 -9.40 -17.47
N LEU A 126 27.37 -9.23 -17.13
CA LEU A 126 26.45 -10.33 -16.83
C LEU A 126 26.22 -11.26 -18.02
N LEU A 127 26.11 -10.73 -19.23
CA LEU A 127 25.97 -11.54 -20.44
C LEU A 127 27.20 -12.41 -20.72
N CYS A 128 28.39 -12.01 -20.25
CA CYS A 128 29.63 -12.80 -20.33
C CYS A 128 29.77 -13.85 -19.22
N LEU A 129 29.02 -13.74 -18.12
CA LEU A 129 29.07 -14.70 -17.01
C LEU A 129 28.23 -15.93 -17.39
N GLY A 130 28.87 -17.02 -17.81
CA GLY A 130 28.19 -18.26 -18.20
C GLY A 130 27.32 -18.88 -17.10
N SER A 131 27.86 -19.79 -16.28
CA SER A 131 27.06 -20.56 -15.32
C SER A 131 26.63 -19.81 -14.05
N ARG A 132 27.23 -18.66 -13.75
CA ARG A 132 26.90 -17.84 -12.56
C ARG A 132 25.95 -16.68 -12.88
N LYS A 133 25.42 -16.64 -14.10
CA LYS A 133 24.58 -15.54 -14.60
C LYS A 133 23.40 -15.22 -13.68
N ALA A 134 22.60 -16.24 -13.33
CA ALA A 134 21.37 -16.06 -12.56
C ALA A 134 21.64 -15.47 -11.18
N SER A 135 22.59 -16.05 -10.41
CA SER A 135 22.99 -15.52 -9.10
C SER A 135 23.54 -14.10 -9.19
N SER A 136 24.34 -13.80 -10.20
CA SER A 136 24.92 -12.47 -10.40
C SER A 136 23.85 -11.44 -10.78
N LEU A 137 22.93 -11.81 -11.67
CA LEU A 137 21.79 -10.98 -12.04
C LEU A 137 20.89 -10.69 -10.84
N SER A 138 20.64 -11.69 -9.99
CA SER A 138 19.85 -11.53 -8.75
C SER A 138 20.45 -10.46 -7.83
N MET A 139 21.76 -10.53 -7.59
CA MET A 139 22.46 -9.53 -6.79
C MET A 139 22.36 -8.14 -7.43
N THR A 140 22.60 -8.03 -8.74
CA THR A 140 22.50 -6.75 -9.45
C THR A 140 21.09 -6.17 -9.39
N LEU A 141 20.05 -6.95 -9.69
CA LEU A 141 18.67 -6.48 -9.66
C LEU A 141 18.23 -6.09 -8.25
N SER A 142 18.68 -6.82 -7.23
CA SER A 142 18.39 -6.50 -5.84
C SER A 142 18.99 -5.15 -5.46
N SER A 143 20.28 -4.95 -5.70
CA SER A 143 20.99 -3.68 -5.42
C SER A 143 20.39 -2.51 -6.18
N VAL A 144 20.08 -2.66 -7.48
CA VAL A 144 19.48 -1.58 -8.27
C VAL A 144 18.10 -1.23 -7.75
N LEU A 145 17.24 -2.22 -7.47
CA LEU A 145 15.91 -1.94 -6.92
C LEU A 145 15.98 -1.29 -5.53
N ASP A 146 16.97 -1.65 -4.70
CA ASP A 146 17.17 -1.00 -3.40
C ASP A 146 17.57 0.48 -3.54
N GLN A 147 18.37 0.82 -4.56
CA GLN A 147 18.69 2.23 -4.86
C GLN A 147 17.49 2.98 -5.45
N VAL A 148 16.77 2.38 -6.41
CA VAL A 148 15.54 2.96 -6.96
C VAL A 148 14.50 3.18 -5.87
N ALA A 149 14.45 2.32 -4.85
CA ALA A 149 13.53 2.47 -3.73
C ALA A 149 13.80 3.69 -2.84
N LYS A 150 15.00 4.27 -2.90
CA LYS A 150 15.34 5.51 -2.19
C LYS A 150 14.88 6.77 -2.95
N LEU A 151 14.53 6.65 -4.23
CA LEU A 151 14.16 7.81 -5.04
C LEU A 151 12.75 8.31 -4.70
N PRO A 152 12.51 9.63 -4.68
CA PRO A 152 11.17 10.18 -4.42
C PRO A 152 10.16 9.79 -5.50
N LEU A 153 8.97 9.34 -5.08
CA LEU A 153 7.89 9.00 -6.00
C LEU A 153 7.13 10.26 -6.46
N PRO A 154 6.86 10.44 -7.76
CA PRO A 154 6.06 11.55 -8.25
C PRO A 154 4.58 11.37 -7.84
N GLN A 155 4.00 12.43 -7.29
CA GLN A 155 2.61 12.50 -6.84
C GLN A 155 1.73 13.26 -7.84
N THR A 156 2.29 14.27 -8.52
CA THR A 156 1.57 15.08 -9.50
C THR A 156 2.01 14.75 -10.93
N LYS A 157 1.20 15.20 -11.91
CA LYS A 157 1.55 15.09 -13.33
C LYS A 157 2.87 15.81 -13.62
N ASP A 158 3.00 17.05 -13.17
CA ASP A 158 4.19 17.88 -13.42
C ASP A 158 5.46 17.23 -12.84
N GLN A 159 5.36 16.56 -11.68
CA GLN A 159 6.49 15.83 -11.11
C GLN A 159 6.93 14.62 -11.94
N GLU A 160 6.00 13.93 -12.61
CA GLU A 160 6.32 12.83 -13.52
C GLU A 160 6.90 13.34 -14.85
N GLU A 161 6.38 14.46 -15.37
CA GLU A 161 6.88 15.08 -16.60
C GLU A 161 8.27 15.72 -16.43
N ASP A 162 8.51 16.41 -15.32
CA ASP A 162 9.79 17.05 -15.02
C ASP A 162 10.87 16.03 -14.63
N ASP A 163 10.46 14.89 -14.03
CA ASP A 163 11.31 13.80 -13.56
C ASP A 163 12.59 14.27 -12.84
N VAL A 164 12.44 15.25 -11.93
CA VAL A 164 13.56 15.97 -11.28
C VAL A 164 14.56 15.01 -10.62
N PHE A 165 14.06 13.93 -10.00
CA PHE A 165 14.87 12.90 -9.35
C PHE A 165 15.17 11.70 -10.25
N SER A 166 14.78 11.77 -11.53
CA SER A 166 15.09 10.79 -12.58
C SER A 166 14.62 9.36 -12.28
N LEU A 167 13.54 9.21 -11.49
CA LEU A 167 12.94 7.91 -11.21
C LEU A 167 12.37 7.29 -12.50
N CYS A 168 11.66 8.08 -13.31
CA CYS A 168 11.03 7.61 -14.53
C CYS A 168 12.07 7.11 -15.54
N ARG A 169 13.17 7.86 -15.67
CA ARG A 169 14.35 7.44 -16.43
C ARG A 169 14.96 6.15 -15.89
N CYS A 170 15.17 6.02 -14.58
CA CYS A 170 15.72 4.80 -13.98
C CYS A 170 14.84 3.57 -14.25
N CYS A 171 13.51 3.71 -14.14
CA CYS A 171 12.56 2.66 -14.50
C CYS A 171 12.68 2.26 -15.97
N THR A 172 12.84 3.22 -16.88
CA THR A 172 13.02 2.96 -18.32
C THR A 172 14.34 2.21 -18.58
N ASP A 173 15.44 2.67 -17.99
CA ASP A 173 16.75 2.04 -18.13
C ASP A 173 16.77 0.61 -17.56
N LEU A 174 16.03 0.37 -16.47
CA LEU A 174 15.83 -0.96 -15.89
C LEU A 174 15.16 -1.93 -16.86
N ILE A 175 14.13 -1.51 -17.59
CA ILE A 175 13.48 -2.36 -18.60
C ILE A 175 14.45 -2.70 -19.73
N VAL A 176 15.22 -1.70 -20.20
CA VAL A 176 16.26 -1.94 -21.21
C VAL A 176 17.32 -2.91 -20.69
N PHE A 177 17.69 -2.79 -19.42
CA PHE A 177 18.65 -3.67 -18.76
C PHE A 177 18.19 -5.13 -18.68
N ILE A 178 16.93 -5.40 -18.33
CA ILE A 178 16.46 -6.78 -18.17
C ILE A 178 16.15 -7.49 -19.50
N ARG A 179 15.85 -6.72 -20.55
CA ARG A 179 15.32 -7.24 -21.83
C ARG A 179 16.09 -8.43 -22.42
N PRO A 180 17.43 -8.46 -22.47
CA PRO A 180 18.16 -9.61 -23.02
C PRO A 180 17.94 -10.89 -22.22
N PHE A 181 17.85 -10.80 -20.90
CA PHE A 181 17.65 -11.95 -20.01
C PHE A 181 16.22 -12.51 -20.10
N VAL A 182 15.23 -11.62 -20.23
CA VAL A 182 13.83 -12.02 -20.49
C VAL A 182 13.72 -12.72 -21.85
N HIS A 183 14.38 -12.17 -22.87
CA HIS A 183 14.39 -12.76 -24.20
C HIS A 183 15.04 -14.16 -24.21
N GLU A 184 16.14 -14.34 -23.48
CA GLU A 184 16.78 -15.65 -23.27
C GLU A 184 15.75 -16.65 -22.73
N VAL A 185 15.09 -16.35 -21.59
CA VAL A 185 14.07 -17.23 -21.00
C VAL A 185 12.90 -17.51 -21.95
N ARG A 186 12.39 -16.49 -22.64
CA ARG A 186 11.26 -16.63 -23.57
C ARG A 186 11.59 -17.56 -24.74
N GLN A 187 12.77 -17.43 -25.35
CA GLN A 187 13.21 -18.32 -26.42
C GLN A 187 13.32 -19.77 -25.93
N HIS A 188 13.85 -19.99 -24.72
CA HIS A 188 13.94 -21.31 -24.12
C HIS A 188 12.57 -21.95 -23.89
N LEU A 189 11.57 -21.19 -23.42
CA LEU A 189 10.21 -21.67 -23.22
C LEU A 189 9.51 -22.06 -24.52
N LEU A 190 9.75 -21.30 -25.60
CA LEU A 190 9.23 -21.62 -26.94
C LEU A 190 9.85 -22.91 -27.47
N ASN A 191 11.18 -23.03 -27.42
CA ASN A 191 11.91 -24.22 -27.85
C ASN A 191 11.51 -25.48 -27.06
N SER A 192 11.26 -25.34 -25.75
CA SER A 192 10.82 -26.44 -24.89
C SER A 192 9.40 -26.93 -25.22
N ARG A 193 8.51 -26.03 -25.66
CA ARG A 193 7.15 -26.40 -26.09
C ARG A 193 7.14 -27.12 -27.44
N GLU A 194 8.11 -26.83 -28.31
CA GLU A 194 8.26 -27.49 -29.61
C GLU A 194 8.93 -28.87 -29.51
N GLN A 195 9.72 -29.11 -28.47
CA GLN A 195 10.48 -30.37 -28.26
C GLN A 195 9.76 -31.41 -27.39
N SER A 196 8.52 -31.18 -26.97
CA SER A 196 7.78 -32.10 -26.06
C SER A 196 7.36 -33.45 -26.66
N GLU A 197 7.92 -33.85 -27.81
CA GLU A 197 7.71 -35.18 -28.42
C GLU A 197 8.94 -36.10 -28.42
N ASN A 198 10.15 -35.68 -27.99
CA ASN A 198 11.32 -36.58 -27.97
C ASN A 198 12.24 -36.43 -26.74
N THR A 199 12.04 -37.35 -25.79
CA THR A 199 12.97 -37.96 -24.79
C THR A 199 14.04 -37.15 -24.05
N ASP A 200 13.95 -37.25 -22.71
CA ASP A 200 14.99 -37.60 -21.73
C ASP A 200 16.46 -37.35 -22.09
N LYS A 201 17.03 -36.30 -21.47
CA LYS A 201 18.35 -36.24 -20.77
C LYS A 201 18.95 -34.82 -20.79
N THR A 202 18.49 -33.92 -19.90
CA THR A 202 19.19 -32.63 -19.67
C THR A 202 18.91 -32.00 -18.30
N GLU A 203 18.96 -32.77 -17.20
CA GLU A 203 18.68 -32.27 -15.83
C GLU A 203 19.50 -31.00 -15.46
N GLY A 204 20.79 -30.93 -15.82
CA GLY A 204 21.65 -29.78 -15.45
C GLY A 204 21.52 -28.49 -16.29
N LYS A 205 20.82 -28.51 -17.43
CA LYS A 205 20.50 -27.28 -18.21
C LYS A 205 19.16 -26.70 -17.76
N GLN A 206 18.20 -27.58 -17.53
CA GLN A 206 16.85 -27.24 -17.09
C GLN A 206 16.85 -26.56 -15.71
N ASP A 207 17.74 -26.97 -14.80
CA ASP A 207 17.89 -26.35 -13.47
C ASP A 207 18.38 -24.89 -13.54
N LYS A 208 19.34 -24.56 -14.41
CA LYS A 208 19.88 -23.20 -14.56
C LYS A 208 18.91 -22.24 -15.24
N GLU A 209 18.12 -22.75 -16.17
CA GLU A 209 17.07 -21.99 -16.84
C GLU A 209 15.93 -21.65 -15.87
N ASN A 210 15.59 -22.60 -14.99
CA ASN A 210 14.66 -22.37 -13.89
C ASN A 210 15.20 -21.34 -12.87
N GLU A 211 16.51 -21.32 -12.60
CA GLU A 211 17.13 -20.28 -11.77
C GLU A 211 16.94 -18.88 -12.39
N LEU A 212 17.31 -18.66 -13.65
CA LEU A 212 17.17 -17.35 -14.30
C LEU A 212 15.72 -16.86 -14.33
N ARG A 213 14.77 -17.76 -14.66
CA ARG A 213 13.33 -17.47 -14.59
C ARG A 213 12.91 -17.05 -13.18
N THR A 214 13.39 -17.75 -12.16
CA THR A 214 13.07 -17.46 -10.76
C THR A 214 13.58 -16.10 -10.33
N GLU A 215 14.78 -15.70 -10.76
CA GLU A 215 15.33 -14.39 -10.43
C GLU A 215 14.59 -13.24 -11.15
N LEU A 216 14.16 -13.43 -12.40
CA LEU A 216 13.31 -12.46 -13.12
C LEU A 216 11.92 -12.34 -12.47
N LEU A 217 11.35 -13.45 -11.98
CA LEU A 217 10.10 -13.43 -11.23
C LEU A 217 10.23 -12.60 -9.95
N LYS A 218 11.30 -12.80 -9.18
CA LYS A 218 11.57 -12.00 -7.96
C LYS A 218 11.69 -10.52 -8.29
N PHE A 219 12.38 -10.17 -9.37
CA PHE A 219 12.46 -8.79 -9.85
C PHE A 219 11.08 -8.19 -10.15
N CYS A 220 10.22 -8.93 -10.86
CA CYS A 220 8.86 -8.47 -11.17
C CYS A 220 8.04 -8.28 -9.90
N MET A 221 8.10 -9.23 -8.95
CA MET A 221 7.39 -9.13 -7.67
C MET A 221 7.88 -7.94 -6.85
N LYS A 222 9.20 -7.73 -6.78
CA LYS A 222 9.78 -6.58 -6.06
C LYS A 222 9.40 -5.25 -6.72
N SER A 223 9.40 -5.18 -8.06
CA SER A 223 8.96 -4.00 -8.84
C SER A 223 7.48 -3.67 -8.64
N LEU A 224 6.63 -4.71 -8.54
CA LEU A 224 5.20 -4.57 -8.24
C LEU A 224 4.96 -4.04 -6.83
N SER A 225 5.72 -4.52 -5.83
CA SER A 225 5.63 -3.99 -4.46
C SER A 225 6.24 -2.60 -4.33
N HIS A 226 7.31 -2.31 -5.08
CA HIS A 226 7.95 -1.01 -5.09
C HIS A 226 8.68 -0.79 -6.43
N PRO A 227 8.43 0.31 -7.17
CA PRO A 227 7.65 1.48 -6.77
C PRO A 227 6.14 1.36 -7.06
N LEU A 228 5.70 0.34 -7.81
CA LEU A 228 4.38 0.36 -8.45
C LEU A 228 3.18 0.35 -7.50
N LEU A 229 3.32 -0.20 -6.29
CA LEU A 229 2.23 -0.20 -5.30
C LEU A 229 1.92 1.21 -4.76
N GLU A 230 2.95 2.06 -4.66
CA GLU A 230 2.87 3.37 -4.01
C GLU A 230 2.67 4.52 -5.02
N VAL A 231 3.02 4.29 -6.28
CA VAL A 231 2.85 5.26 -7.36
C VAL A 231 1.38 5.43 -7.72
N GLN A 232 0.96 6.69 -7.87
CA GLN A 232 -0.35 7.02 -8.42
C GLN A 232 -0.27 7.18 -9.95
N LEU A 233 -0.49 6.08 -10.67
CA LEU A 233 -0.48 6.09 -12.14
C LEU A 233 -1.57 7.01 -12.69
N LYS A 234 -1.18 7.84 -13.66
CA LYS A 234 -2.08 8.78 -14.32
C LYS A 234 -2.80 8.11 -15.49
N ASP A 235 -4.10 8.38 -15.60
CA ASP A 235 -4.91 7.89 -16.72
C ASP A 235 -4.41 8.46 -18.05
N PRO A 236 -4.59 7.74 -19.18
CA PRO A 236 -4.20 8.21 -20.51
C PRO A 236 -4.79 9.58 -20.87
N ASP A 237 -5.98 9.90 -20.37
CA ASP A 237 -6.64 11.20 -20.58
C ASP A 237 -5.93 12.35 -19.86
N THR A 238 -5.23 12.06 -18.76
CA THR A 238 -4.51 13.07 -17.96
C THR A 238 -3.07 13.23 -18.43
N LEU A 239 -2.41 12.10 -18.72
CA LEU A 239 -1.03 12.03 -19.17
C LEU A 239 -0.90 10.98 -20.28
N LEU A 240 -0.73 11.47 -21.51
CA LEU A 240 -0.66 10.65 -22.73
C LEU A 240 0.56 9.73 -22.72
N VAL A 241 1.72 10.24 -22.30
CA VAL A 241 2.98 9.47 -22.22
C VAL A 241 3.40 9.43 -20.75
N SER A 242 3.35 8.24 -20.15
CA SER A 242 3.64 8.02 -18.74
C SER A 242 4.68 6.92 -18.61
N PRO A 243 5.96 7.25 -18.33
CA PRO A 243 7.01 6.25 -18.17
C PRO A 243 6.71 5.24 -17.06
N LEU A 244 5.99 5.64 -16.01
CA LEU A 244 5.60 4.73 -14.92
C LEU A 244 4.51 3.74 -15.35
N ARG A 245 3.58 4.17 -16.21
CA ARG A 245 2.60 3.28 -16.83
C ARG A 245 3.25 2.33 -17.82
N ASP A 246 4.23 2.81 -18.59
CA ASP A 246 5.02 1.99 -19.50
C ASP A 246 5.84 0.96 -18.72
N PHE A 247 6.47 1.38 -17.61
CA PHE A 247 7.16 0.48 -16.68
C PHE A 247 6.23 -0.60 -16.13
N ALA A 248 5.06 -0.22 -15.62
CA ALA A 248 4.06 -1.18 -15.14
C ALA A 248 3.65 -2.19 -16.22
N THR A 249 3.42 -1.70 -17.44
CA THR A 249 3.05 -2.54 -18.60
C THR A 249 4.16 -3.54 -18.94
N GLU A 250 5.41 -3.08 -18.98
CA GLU A 250 6.56 -3.93 -19.27
C GLU A 250 6.83 -4.97 -18.17
N ILE A 251 6.55 -4.67 -16.90
CA ILE A 251 6.60 -5.67 -15.81
C ILE A 251 5.53 -6.76 -16.02
N LEU A 252 4.30 -6.42 -16.39
CA LEU A 252 3.24 -7.39 -16.68
C LEU A 252 3.56 -8.24 -17.92
N ASN A 253 4.13 -7.62 -18.97
CA ASN A 253 4.62 -8.32 -20.15
C ASN A 253 5.76 -9.27 -19.79
N THR A 254 6.70 -8.85 -18.95
CA THR A 254 7.82 -9.66 -18.49
C THR A 254 7.33 -10.91 -17.75
N LEU A 255 6.35 -10.78 -16.85
CA LEU A 255 5.72 -11.92 -16.17
C LEU A 255 5.16 -12.94 -17.18
N SER A 256 4.47 -12.46 -18.22
CA SER A 256 3.92 -13.31 -19.27
C SER A 256 5.03 -13.98 -20.09
N ASP A 257 6.08 -13.24 -20.43
CA ASP A 257 7.22 -13.72 -21.24
C ASP A 257 8.08 -14.76 -20.52
N ILE A 258 8.19 -14.68 -19.18
CA ILE A 258 8.83 -15.73 -18.36
C ILE A 258 7.89 -16.91 -18.06
N GLY A 259 6.67 -16.90 -18.60
CA GLY A 259 5.73 -18.01 -18.55
C GLY A 259 4.81 -18.04 -17.33
N GLU A 260 4.65 -16.92 -16.61
CA GLU A 260 3.60 -16.79 -15.60
C GLU A 260 2.26 -16.39 -16.24
N SER A 261 1.16 -16.92 -15.70
CA SER A 261 -0.18 -16.51 -16.13
C SER A 261 -0.68 -15.41 -15.22
N LEU A 262 -0.89 -14.19 -15.75
CA LEU A 262 -1.47 -13.08 -14.99
C LEU A 262 -2.82 -13.46 -14.36
N ALA A 263 -3.64 -14.22 -15.10
CA ALA A 263 -4.89 -14.76 -14.57
C ALA A 263 -4.64 -15.68 -13.37
N SER A 264 -3.69 -16.60 -13.44
CA SER A 264 -3.35 -17.47 -12.31
C SER A 264 -2.86 -16.66 -11.09
N LEU A 265 -1.98 -15.68 -11.30
CA LEU A 265 -1.42 -14.85 -10.24
C LEU A 265 -2.50 -14.05 -9.49
N VAL A 266 -3.47 -13.48 -10.22
CA VAL A 266 -4.61 -12.78 -9.60
C VAL A 266 -5.43 -13.72 -8.71
N HIS A 267 -5.66 -14.97 -9.13
CA HIS A 267 -6.47 -15.93 -8.37
C HIS A 267 -5.69 -16.66 -7.28
N GLN A 268 -4.37 -16.56 -7.27
CA GLN A 268 -3.50 -17.33 -6.38
C GLN A 268 -3.85 -17.16 -4.88
N PRO A 269 -4.23 -15.97 -4.39
CA PRO A 269 -4.63 -15.80 -2.99
C PRO A 269 -5.95 -16.51 -2.63
N LEU A 270 -6.75 -16.94 -3.62
CA LEU A 270 -8.06 -17.59 -3.43
C LEU A 270 -7.98 -19.10 -3.39
N LEU A 271 -6.97 -19.66 -4.04
CA LEU A 271 -6.74 -21.08 -4.02
C LEU A 271 -6.39 -21.44 -2.57
N LYS A 272 -7.27 -22.22 -1.93
CA LYS A 272 -7.05 -22.73 -0.56
C LYS A 272 -5.63 -23.25 -0.50
N ARG A 273 -4.79 -22.53 0.24
CA ARG A 273 -3.42 -22.88 0.58
C ARG A 273 -3.46 -24.23 1.28
N LYS A 274 -3.42 -25.32 0.50
CA LYS A 274 -3.23 -26.65 1.05
C LYS A 274 -1.90 -26.57 1.79
N GLN A 275 -1.86 -27.02 3.04
CA GLN A 275 -0.62 -27.20 3.79
C GLN A 275 0.24 -28.24 3.06
N LEU A 276 0.94 -27.79 2.03
CA LEU A 276 1.98 -28.52 1.34
C LEU A 276 3.32 -28.07 1.95
N PRO A 277 4.30 -28.97 2.08
CA PRO A 277 5.66 -28.57 2.43
C PRO A 277 6.14 -27.51 1.42
N GLY A 278 6.56 -26.34 1.89
CA GLY A 278 6.96 -25.20 1.03
C GLY A 278 6.11 -23.92 1.15
N PHE A 279 5.13 -23.86 2.05
CA PHE A 279 4.24 -22.70 2.20
C PHE A 279 4.95 -21.34 2.40
N LEU A 280 6.01 -21.29 3.21
CA LEU A 280 6.81 -20.07 3.40
C LEU A 280 7.52 -19.66 2.10
N GLU A 281 7.93 -20.62 1.28
CA GLU A 281 8.58 -20.38 -0.01
C GLU A 281 7.59 -19.79 -1.03
N GLU A 282 6.32 -20.20 -0.99
CA GLU A 282 5.28 -19.63 -1.86
C GLU A 282 4.86 -18.21 -1.45
N GLU A 283 4.79 -17.90 -0.15
CA GLU A 283 4.56 -16.52 0.32
C GLU A 283 5.72 -15.58 -0.03
N VAL A 284 6.95 -16.08 0.03
CA VAL A 284 8.14 -15.35 -0.40
C VAL A 284 8.18 -15.19 -1.92
N ARG A 285 7.72 -16.21 -2.67
CA ARG A 285 7.67 -16.17 -4.13
C ARG A 285 6.58 -15.24 -4.66
N TYR A 286 5.44 -15.16 -3.98
CA TYR A 286 4.31 -14.31 -4.36
C TYR A 286 3.83 -13.46 -3.18
N PRO A 287 4.52 -12.34 -2.91
CA PRO A 287 4.15 -11.42 -1.84
C PRO A 287 2.75 -10.84 -2.06
N LYS A 288 2.03 -10.63 -0.97
CA LYS A 288 0.64 -10.14 -0.99
C LYS A 288 0.53 -8.74 -1.60
N GLU A 289 1.51 -7.91 -1.28
CA GLU A 289 1.69 -6.53 -1.74
C GLU A 289 1.86 -6.50 -3.27
N SER A 290 2.72 -7.37 -3.80
CA SER A 290 2.98 -7.50 -5.23
C SER A 290 1.74 -7.98 -6.00
N LEU A 291 1.06 -9.01 -5.48
CA LEU A 291 -0.17 -9.53 -6.10
C LEU A 291 -1.31 -8.51 -6.06
N ALA A 292 -1.40 -7.71 -5.01
CA ALA A 292 -2.37 -6.63 -4.92
C ALA A 292 -2.08 -5.50 -5.90
N SER A 293 -0.81 -5.10 -6.03
CA SER A 293 -0.35 -4.14 -7.03
C SER A 293 -0.70 -4.65 -8.44
N LEU A 294 -0.37 -5.91 -8.76
CA LEU A 294 -0.74 -6.54 -10.03
C LEU A 294 -2.25 -6.50 -10.28
N THR A 295 -3.06 -6.86 -9.27
CA THR A 295 -4.52 -6.83 -9.37
C THR A 295 -5.02 -5.40 -9.61
N HIS A 296 -4.44 -4.41 -8.93
CA HIS A 296 -4.78 -3.01 -9.13
C HIS A 296 -4.47 -2.54 -10.57
N LEU A 297 -3.27 -2.84 -11.08
CA LEU A 297 -2.86 -2.49 -12.44
C LEU A 297 -3.78 -3.09 -13.51
N VAL A 298 -4.18 -4.34 -13.34
CA VAL A 298 -5.05 -5.04 -14.30
C VAL A 298 -6.50 -4.54 -14.24
N PHE A 299 -7.08 -4.37 -13.05
CA PHE A 299 -8.53 -4.14 -12.93
C PHE A 299 -8.93 -2.67 -12.74
N VAL A 300 -8.01 -1.83 -12.26
CA VAL A 300 -8.24 -0.37 -12.14
C VAL A 300 -7.65 0.36 -13.32
N HIS A 301 -6.39 0.10 -13.67
CA HIS A 301 -5.72 0.77 -14.80
C HIS A 301 -5.85 0.03 -16.14
N HIS A 302 -6.51 -1.14 -16.15
CA HIS A 302 -6.78 -1.91 -17.37
C HIS A 302 -5.53 -2.31 -18.17
N LEU A 303 -4.38 -2.40 -17.49
CA LEU A 303 -3.14 -2.88 -18.12
C LEU A 303 -3.24 -4.41 -18.33
N ALA A 304 -2.98 -4.87 -19.55
CA ALA A 304 -3.11 -6.28 -19.95
C ALA A 304 -4.51 -6.89 -19.73
N ALA A 305 -5.57 -6.08 -19.71
CA ALA A 305 -6.94 -6.56 -19.50
C ALA A 305 -7.44 -7.49 -20.63
N ASP A 306 -6.87 -7.37 -21.82
CA ASP A 306 -7.11 -8.21 -22.99
C ASP A 306 -6.64 -9.67 -22.80
N THR A 307 -5.69 -9.91 -21.89
CA THR A 307 -5.23 -11.26 -21.56
C THR A 307 -6.23 -12.06 -20.72
N PHE A 308 -7.26 -11.42 -20.18
CA PHE A 308 -8.27 -12.05 -19.33
C PHE A 308 -9.52 -12.43 -20.12
N PRO A 309 -10.00 -13.69 -19.99
CA PRO A 309 -11.27 -14.11 -20.58
C PRO A 309 -12.44 -13.16 -20.33
N SER A 310 -13.17 -12.79 -21.40
CA SER A 310 -14.36 -11.92 -21.34
C SER A 310 -15.52 -12.50 -20.51
N VAL A 311 -15.42 -13.79 -20.15
CA VAL A 311 -16.44 -14.59 -19.44
C VAL A 311 -16.35 -14.43 -17.92
N PHE A 312 -15.39 -13.65 -17.39
CA PHE A 312 -15.45 -13.23 -16.00
C PHE A 312 -16.62 -12.26 -15.81
N LYS A 313 -17.84 -12.81 -15.72
CA LYS A 313 -18.97 -12.14 -15.08
C LYS A 313 -18.45 -11.72 -13.70
N PHE A 314 -18.31 -10.41 -13.53
CA PHE A 314 -17.65 -9.68 -12.44
C PHE A 314 -18.11 -10.00 -11.01
N ASN A 315 -18.91 -11.04 -10.80
CA ASN A 315 -19.74 -11.18 -9.61
C ASN A 315 -19.08 -11.85 -8.40
N PHE A 316 -17.89 -12.45 -8.48
CA PHE A 316 -17.33 -13.10 -7.28
C PHE A 316 -15.80 -13.08 -7.14
N VAL A 317 -15.03 -12.80 -8.17
CA VAL A 317 -13.56 -12.96 -8.11
C VAL A 317 -12.86 -11.78 -7.40
N PHE A 318 -13.42 -10.57 -7.46
CA PHE A 318 -12.70 -9.34 -7.06
C PHE A 318 -12.79 -8.95 -5.60
N VAL A 319 -13.84 -9.38 -4.88
CA VAL A 319 -13.94 -9.10 -3.44
C VAL A 319 -12.89 -9.88 -2.65
N PHE A 320 -12.34 -10.94 -3.23
CA PHE A 320 -11.76 -12.02 -2.47
C PHE A 320 -10.24 -11.93 -2.25
N VAL A 321 -9.51 -11.14 -3.05
CA VAL A 321 -8.04 -11.26 -3.08
C VAL A 321 -7.35 -10.18 -2.26
N PHE A 322 -7.58 -8.90 -2.52
CA PHE A 322 -6.88 -7.83 -1.82
C PHE A 322 -7.66 -6.52 -1.97
N ALA A 323 -8.54 -6.20 -1.02
CA ALA A 323 -8.88 -4.78 -0.83
C ALA A 323 -7.70 -4.11 -0.09
N ILE A 324 -6.52 -4.11 -0.70
CA ILE A 324 -5.39 -3.31 -0.25
C ILE A 324 -5.66 -1.85 -0.62
N THR A 325 -6.34 -1.60 -1.75
CA THR A 325 -6.78 -0.25 -2.12
C THR A 325 -8.29 -0.16 -2.12
N GLN A 326 -8.76 0.93 -1.52
CA GLN A 326 -10.16 1.31 -1.46
C GLN A 326 -10.80 1.46 -2.86
N GLU A 327 -10.00 1.85 -3.86
CA GLU A 327 -10.43 2.06 -5.24
C GLU A 327 -10.78 0.77 -5.97
N LEU A 328 -9.96 -0.28 -5.82
CA LEU A 328 -10.28 -1.58 -6.40
C LEU A 328 -11.60 -2.13 -5.84
N TYR A 329 -11.82 -1.95 -4.54
CA TYR A 329 -13.05 -2.38 -3.89
C TYR A 329 -14.27 -1.59 -4.40
N GLU A 330 -14.15 -0.27 -4.52
CA GLU A 330 -15.18 0.59 -5.11
C GLU A 330 -15.54 0.14 -6.54
N LYS A 331 -14.56 0.01 -7.42
CA LYS A 331 -14.78 -0.41 -8.82
C LYS A 331 -15.43 -1.78 -8.93
N SER A 332 -15.12 -2.68 -8.00
CA SER A 332 -15.73 -4.01 -7.92
C SER A 332 -17.20 -3.93 -7.51
N LEU A 333 -17.54 -3.10 -6.52
CA LEU A 333 -18.90 -2.94 -6.03
C LEU A 333 -19.80 -2.18 -7.01
N VAL A 334 -19.29 -1.18 -7.73
CA VAL A 334 -20.11 -0.36 -8.66
C VAL A 334 -20.85 -1.21 -9.70
N ARG A 335 -20.29 -2.35 -10.11
CA ARG A 335 -20.88 -3.26 -11.09
C ARG A 335 -21.92 -4.22 -10.51
N VAL A 336 -21.99 -4.32 -9.18
CA VAL A 336 -22.93 -5.18 -8.46
C VAL A 336 -24.26 -4.45 -8.30
N VAL A 337 -25.36 -5.17 -8.50
CA VAL A 337 -26.71 -4.62 -8.31
C VAL A 337 -26.99 -4.43 -6.82
N ASP A 338 -27.68 -3.36 -6.44
CA ASP A 338 -28.05 -3.12 -5.04
C ASP A 338 -28.95 -4.25 -4.52
N GLY A 339 -28.76 -4.64 -3.26
CA GLY A 339 -29.55 -5.72 -2.65
C GLY A 339 -29.31 -7.13 -3.23
N SER A 340 -28.22 -7.35 -3.98
CA SER A 340 -27.96 -8.63 -4.64
C SER A 340 -26.93 -9.52 -3.97
N LEU A 341 -26.16 -9.01 -3.00
CA LEU A 341 -25.15 -9.79 -2.28
C LEU A 341 -25.78 -10.49 -1.07
N PRO A 342 -25.86 -11.83 -1.05
CA PRO A 342 -26.59 -12.56 -0.03
C PRO A 342 -25.76 -12.78 1.25
N ALA A 343 -26.46 -13.16 2.33
CA ALA A 343 -25.89 -13.27 3.66
C ALA A 343 -24.79 -14.33 3.80
N GLU A 344 -24.81 -15.41 3.01
CA GLU A 344 -23.77 -16.45 3.04
C GLU A 344 -22.40 -15.89 2.68
N LEU A 345 -22.33 -14.76 1.97
CA LEU A 345 -21.06 -14.12 1.64
C LEU A 345 -20.35 -13.54 2.87
N LEU A 346 -21.09 -13.23 3.93
CA LEU A 346 -20.50 -12.75 5.18
C LEU A 346 -19.72 -13.84 5.92
N GLU A 347 -19.89 -15.12 5.57
CA GLU A 347 -19.06 -16.22 6.09
C GLU A 347 -17.61 -16.13 5.56
N ILE A 348 -17.41 -15.46 4.41
CA ILE A 348 -16.09 -15.18 3.89
C ILE A 348 -15.52 -13.97 4.63
N LYS A 349 -14.44 -14.21 5.38
CA LYS A 349 -13.77 -13.22 6.24
C LYS A 349 -13.55 -11.87 5.55
N THR A 350 -13.22 -11.86 4.25
CA THR A 350 -12.95 -10.63 3.48
C THR A 350 -14.14 -9.68 3.44
N PHE A 351 -15.38 -10.18 3.37
CA PHE A 351 -16.59 -9.34 3.39
C PHE A 351 -16.81 -8.62 4.73
N LEU A 352 -16.11 -9.04 5.79
CA LEU A 352 -16.12 -8.37 7.09
C LEU A 352 -14.84 -7.56 7.35
N THR A 353 -13.67 -8.08 6.97
CA THR A 353 -12.39 -7.40 7.23
C THR A 353 -12.18 -6.16 6.37
N VAL A 354 -12.71 -6.14 5.14
CA VAL A 354 -12.56 -4.98 4.26
C VAL A 354 -13.35 -3.78 4.79
N PRO A 355 -14.65 -3.90 5.14
CA PRO A 355 -15.37 -2.82 5.81
C PRO A 355 -14.73 -2.37 7.13
N GLN A 356 -14.12 -3.29 7.90
CA GLN A 356 -13.34 -2.92 9.10
C GLN A 356 -12.12 -2.06 8.79
N ASN A 357 -11.38 -2.38 7.74
CA ASN A 357 -10.26 -1.56 7.30
C ASN A 357 -10.73 -0.20 6.79
N LEU A 358 -11.88 -0.15 6.09
CA LEU A 358 -12.51 1.12 5.71
C LEU A 358 -12.85 1.98 6.94
N VAL A 359 -13.37 1.37 8.02
CA VAL A 359 -13.61 2.06 9.28
C VAL A 359 -12.33 2.66 9.85
N LYS A 360 -11.22 1.91 9.87
CA LYS A 360 -9.90 2.46 10.30
C LYS A 360 -9.47 3.65 9.45
N VAL A 361 -9.65 3.57 8.13
CA VAL A 361 -9.36 4.70 7.23
C VAL A 361 -10.27 5.89 7.56
N MET A 362 -11.58 5.66 7.74
CA MET A 362 -12.56 6.70 8.05
C MET A 362 -12.28 7.43 9.37
N THR A 363 -11.67 6.78 10.35
CA THR A 363 -11.50 7.35 11.70
C THR A 363 -10.06 7.78 11.99
N ILE A 364 -9.05 7.13 11.42
CA ILE A 364 -7.63 7.33 11.79
C ILE A 364 -6.82 8.01 10.68
N CYS A 365 -7.19 7.87 9.40
CA CYS A 365 -6.39 8.40 8.29
C CYS A 365 -6.26 9.94 8.37
N SER A 366 -5.05 10.48 8.26
CA SER A 366 -4.80 11.93 8.32
C SER A 366 -5.42 12.69 7.15
N ARG A 367 -5.52 12.03 5.98
CA ARG A 367 -6.06 12.59 4.73
C ARG A 367 -7.60 12.62 4.71
N HIS A 368 -8.16 13.81 4.77
CA HIS A 368 -9.62 14.03 4.83
C HIS A 368 -10.37 13.54 3.58
N ASP A 369 -9.78 13.69 2.39
CA ASP A 369 -10.32 13.19 1.12
C ASP A 369 -10.49 11.65 1.14
N LEU A 370 -9.50 10.94 1.68
CA LEU A 370 -9.55 9.48 1.83
C LEU A 370 -10.59 9.06 2.87
N ARG A 371 -10.73 9.79 3.99
CA ARG A 371 -11.79 9.54 4.98
C ARG A 371 -13.19 9.63 4.37
N ILE A 372 -13.46 10.69 3.61
CA ILE A 372 -14.75 10.90 2.93
C ILE A 372 -14.98 9.81 1.88
N LYS A 373 -13.99 9.52 1.05
CA LYS A 373 -14.12 8.48 0.03
C LYS A 373 -14.41 7.13 0.71
N SER A 374 -13.75 6.83 1.84
CA SER A 374 -13.88 5.55 2.54
C SER A 374 -15.30 5.36 3.08
N LEU A 375 -15.89 6.42 3.65
CA LEU A 375 -17.29 6.43 4.07
C LEU A 375 -18.24 6.16 2.90
N LYS A 376 -17.99 6.74 1.72
CA LYS A 376 -18.82 6.49 0.52
C LYS A 376 -18.74 5.03 0.07
N VAL A 377 -17.54 4.46 0.04
CA VAL A 377 -17.33 3.05 -0.34
C VAL A 377 -17.92 2.10 0.71
N PHE A 378 -17.85 2.46 1.99
CA PHE A 378 -18.49 1.72 3.08
C PHE A 378 -20.02 1.70 2.91
N GLN A 379 -20.64 2.83 2.59
CA GLN A 379 -22.07 2.88 2.28
C GLN A 379 -22.41 2.07 1.02
N LEU A 380 -21.60 2.21 -0.04
CA LEU A 380 -21.78 1.43 -1.27
C LEU A 380 -21.78 -0.08 -0.97
N ASN A 381 -20.89 -0.55 -0.09
CA ASN A 381 -20.87 -1.95 0.34
C ASN A 381 -22.18 -2.35 1.04
N ILE A 382 -22.69 -1.52 1.95
CA ILE A 382 -23.98 -1.75 2.62
C ILE A 382 -25.10 -1.84 1.59
N ASP A 383 -25.12 -0.95 0.59
CA ASP A 383 -26.18 -0.89 -0.41
C ASP A 383 -26.24 -2.16 -1.28
N LYS A 384 -25.09 -2.81 -1.52
CA LYS A 384 -25.02 -4.07 -2.28
C LYS A 384 -25.54 -5.28 -1.52
N PHE A 385 -25.53 -5.26 -0.20
CA PHE A 385 -26.07 -6.35 0.61
C PHE A 385 -27.58 -6.47 0.51
N ASP A 386 -28.07 -7.71 0.42
CA ASP A 386 -29.48 -8.01 0.58
C ASP A 386 -29.95 -7.71 2.03
N THR A 387 -31.24 -7.89 2.28
CA THR A 387 -31.84 -7.52 3.57
C THR A 387 -31.27 -8.31 4.75
N GLU A 388 -31.07 -9.63 4.58
CA GLU A 388 -30.51 -10.48 5.63
C GLU A 388 -29.04 -10.14 5.89
N ALA A 389 -28.25 -9.97 4.83
CA ALA A 389 -26.86 -9.58 4.90
C ALA A 389 -26.71 -8.24 5.61
N LYS A 390 -27.55 -7.23 5.29
CA LYS A 390 -27.56 -5.94 6.01
C LYS A 390 -27.80 -6.12 7.49
N TYR A 391 -28.82 -6.89 7.88
CA TYR A 391 -29.15 -7.14 9.28
C TYR A 391 -27.97 -7.78 10.03
N ASN A 392 -27.36 -8.82 9.47
CA ASN A 392 -26.21 -9.51 10.05
C ASN A 392 -24.97 -8.60 10.10
N PHE A 393 -24.73 -7.83 9.04
CA PHE A 393 -23.63 -6.87 8.96
C PHE A 393 -23.76 -5.76 10.01
N PHE A 394 -24.96 -5.19 10.21
CA PHE A 394 -25.18 -4.16 11.23
C PHE A 394 -24.95 -4.70 12.65
N GLN A 395 -25.45 -5.91 12.95
CA GLN A 395 -25.18 -6.56 14.23
C GLN A 395 -23.68 -6.77 14.47
N TYR A 396 -22.96 -7.16 13.42
CA TYR A 396 -21.51 -7.33 13.48
C TYR A 396 -20.81 -5.99 13.73
N MET A 397 -21.09 -4.97 12.93
CA MET A 397 -20.43 -3.67 13.02
C MET A 397 -20.66 -3.01 14.37
N LEU A 398 -21.90 -3.00 14.90
CA LEU A 398 -22.22 -2.48 16.23
C LEU A 398 -21.45 -3.17 17.38
N LYS A 399 -20.98 -4.41 17.16
CA LYS A 399 -20.20 -5.15 18.15
C LYS A 399 -18.71 -4.83 18.10
N ILE A 400 -18.18 -4.49 16.93
CA ILE A 400 -16.72 -4.45 16.68
C ILE A 400 -16.16 -3.06 16.36
N SER A 401 -16.99 -2.07 16.04
CA SER A 401 -16.53 -0.73 15.64
C SER A 401 -15.80 0.01 16.76
N GLY A 402 -16.36 0.01 17.97
CA GLY A 402 -15.80 0.75 19.12
C GLY A 402 -15.66 2.26 18.88
N HIS A 403 -16.44 2.83 17.96
CA HIS A 403 -16.36 4.24 17.57
C HIS A 403 -17.76 4.83 17.42
N SER A 404 -18.10 5.79 18.30
CA SER A 404 -19.42 6.40 18.41
C SER A 404 -19.98 6.90 17.06
N GLY A 405 -19.20 7.64 16.28
CA GLY A 405 -19.64 8.13 14.96
C GLY A 405 -19.94 7.04 13.93
N VAL A 406 -19.22 5.92 13.97
CA VAL A 406 -19.47 4.78 13.06
C VAL A 406 -20.73 4.04 13.50
N GLU A 407 -20.89 3.85 14.81
CA GLU A 407 -22.08 3.22 15.39
C GLU A 407 -23.33 4.05 15.11
N GLY A 408 -23.27 5.36 15.29
CA GLY A 408 -24.32 6.29 14.87
C GLY A 408 -24.65 6.16 13.38
N TYR A 409 -23.63 6.05 12.53
CA TYR A 409 -23.84 5.84 11.08
C TYR A 409 -24.52 4.51 10.75
N ILE A 410 -24.20 3.42 11.47
CA ILE A 410 -24.89 2.14 11.35
C ILE A 410 -26.33 2.24 11.84
N ILE A 411 -26.58 2.91 12.97
CA ILE A 411 -27.93 3.14 13.52
C ILE A 411 -28.79 3.91 12.52
N LYS A 412 -28.24 4.94 11.88
CA LYS A 412 -28.90 5.66 10.79
C LYS A 412 -29.28 4.74 9.63
N ASN A 413 -28.39 3.82 9.24
CA ASN A 413 -28.68 2.84 8.20
C ASN A 413 -29.76 1.83 8.62
N ILE A 414 -29.78 1.40 9.89
CA ILE A 414 -30.84 0.56 10.47
C ILE A 414 -32.20 1.28 10.34
N LYS A 415 -32.26 2.56 10.74
CA LYS A 415 -33.47 3.38 10.58
C LYS A 415 -33.93 3.42 9.12
N ASN A 416 -33.01 3.59 8.17
CA ASN A 416 -33.35 3.62 6.74
C ASN A 416 -33.93 2.28 6.27
N GLN A 417 -33.37 1.14 6.70
CA GLN A 417 -33.92 -0.17 6.35
C GLN A 417 -35.31 -0.38 6.95
N ILE A 418 -35.55 0.08 8.18
CA ILE A 418 -36.89 0.03 8.80
C ILE A 418 -37.87 0.90 8.01
N ASP A 419 -37.49 2.12 7.61
CA ASP A 419 -38.36 2.97 6.78
C ASP A 419 -38.72 2.30 5.46
N VAL A 420 -37.75 1.76 4.74
CA VAL A 420 -37.99 1.03 3.49
C VAL A 420 -38.93 -0.15 3.72
N THR A 421 -38.73 -0.91 4.79
CA THR A 421 -39.55 -2.10 5.14
C THR A 421 -41.01 -1.74 5.42
N LEU A 422 -41.24 -0.60 6.09
CA LEU A 422 -42.57 -0.09 6.43
C LEU A 422 -43.29 0.59 5.24
N GLN A 423 -42.65 0.69 4.07
CA GLN A 423 -43.31 1.17 2.85
C GLN A 423 -44.14 0.03 2.21
N PRO A 424 -45.28 0.35 1.57
CA PRO A 424 -46.14 -0.66 0.96
C PRO A 424 -45.39 -1.53 -0.06
N GLY A 425 -45.45 -2.85 0.11
CA GLY A 425 -44.85 -3.82 -0.81
C GLY A 425 -43.39 -4.21 -0.53
N ASN A 426 -42.76 -3.64 0.51
CA ASN A 426 -41.35 -3.88 0.87
C ASN A 426 -41.15 -4.61 2.20
N SER A 427 -42.24 -5.12 2.79
CA SER A 427 -42.22 -5.87 4.06
C SER A 427 -41.25 -7.05 3.98
N ASN A 428 -40.50 -7.26 5.06
CA ASN A 428 -39.53 -8.32 5.19
C ASN A 428 -39.33 -8.67 6.66
N THR A 429 -38.97 -9.92 6.91
CA THR A 429 -38.90 -10.46 8.27
C THR A 429 -37.77 -9.91 9.13
N TRP A 430 -36.78 -9.20 8.57
CA TRP A 430 -35.54 -8.83 9.25
C TRP A 430 -35.59 -7.47 9.96
N PHE A 431 -36.26 -6.48 9.36
CA PHE A 431 -36.40 -5.13 9.89
C PHE A 431 -37.83 -4.81 10.33
N GLU A 432 -38.62 -5.83 10.64
CA GLU A 432 -39.94 -5.74 11.25
C GLU A 432 -40.13 -6.84 12.32
N GLY A 433 -41.13 -6.67 13.18
CA GLY A 433 -41.52 -7.67 14.18
C GLY A 433 -40.39 -8.23 15.05
N ALA A 434 -40.42 -9.54 15.29
CA ALA A 434 -39.58 -10.19 16.30
C ALA A 434 -38.07 -10.15 15.99
N HIS A 435 -37.66 -10.18 14.72
CA HIS A 435 -36.23 -10.13 14.37
C HIS A 435 -35.63 -8.73 14.51
N LEU A 436 -36.45 -7.68 14.41
CA LEU A 436 -35.96 -6.32 14.64
C LEU A 436 -35.58 -6.08 16.11
N LEU A 437 -36.32 -6.68 17.06
CA LEU A 437 -36.16 -6.40 18.49
C LEU A 437 -34.74 -6.66 19.04
N PRO A 438 -34.05 -7.79 18.75
CA PRO A 438 -32.66 -7.98 19.13
C PRO A 438 -31.73 -6.87 18.65
N LEU A 439 -31.94 -6.35 17.44
CA LEU A 439 -31.15 -5.25 16.89
C LEU A 439 -31.45 -3.94 17.64
N LEU A 440 -32.72 -3.64 17.92
CA LEU A 440 -33.10 -2.47 18.71
C LEU A 440 -32.51 -2.51 20.12
N ARG A 441 -32.49 -3.66 20.80
CA ARG A 441 -31.88 -3.80 22.13
C ARG A 441 -30.37 -3.57 22.13
N LYS A 442 -29.68 -3.76 20.99
CA LYS A 442 -28.25 -3.41 20.84
C LYS A 442 -28.03 -1.92 20.64
N VAL A 443 -28.99 -1.23 20.04
CA VAL A 443 -28.91 0.20 19.69
C VAL A 443 -29.38 1.08 20.84
N LEU A 444 -30.50 0.71 21.46
CA LEU A 444 -31.18 1.41 22.54
C LEU A 444 -30.67 0.89 23.89
N ILE A 445 -29.38 1.09 24.12
CA ILE A 445 -28.69 0.77 25.38
C ILE A 445 -27.49 1.70 25.54
N LEU A 446 -27.20 2.09 26.79
CA LEU A 446 -25.98 2.82 27.13
C LEU A 446 -24.85 1.85 27.47
N PRO A 447 -23.65 1.98 26.86
CA PRO A 447 -22.52 1.07 27.09
C PRO A 447 -22.19 0.83 28.56
N ASP A 448 -22.14 1.91 29.34
CA ASP A 448 -21.80 1.91 30.77
C ASP A 448 -22.99 2.37 31.63
N GLY A 449 -24.22 2.19 31.12
CA GLY A 449 -25.41 2.67 31.81
C GLY A 449 -25.36 4.19 32.06
N PRO A 450 -25.80 4.67 33.25
CA PRO A 450 -25.77 6.09 33.59
C PRO A 450 -24.36 6.73 33.61
N GLU A 451 -23.29 5.94 33.73
CA GLU A 451 -21.91 6.44 33.79
C GLU A 451 -21.27 6.64 32.42
N THR A 452 -22.00 6.34 31.34
CA THR A 452 -21.53 6.52 29.96
C THR A 452 -21.10 7.97 29.73
N ASP A 453 -19.92 8.18 29.15
CA ASP A 453 -19.48 9.50 28.69
C ASP A 453 -20.33 9.95 27.50
N LEU A 454 -21.33 10.80 27.78
CA LEU A 454 -22.30 11.27 26.79
C LEU A 454 -21.69 12.18 25.71
N LEU A 455 -20.52 12.80 25.97
CA LEU A 455 -19.83 13.59 24.95
C LEU A 455 -19.07 12.68 24.00
N GLN A 456 -18.38 11.67 24.52
CA GLN A 456 -17.70 10.67 23.69
C GLN A 456 -18.70 9.85 22.85
N TYR A 457 -19.85 9.50 23.43
CA TYR A 457 -20.88 8.69 22.77
C TYR A 457 -22.00 9.52 22.11
N LEU A 458 -21.79 10.83 21.90
CA LEU A 458 -22.81 11.75 21.40
C LEU A 458 -23.47 11.26 20.10
N ASP A 459 -22.67 10.95 19.08
CA ASP A 459 -23.17 10.54 17.76
C ASP A 459 -24.05 9.29 17.85
N ARG A 460 -23.59 8.27 18.59
CA ARG A 460 -24.36 7.04 18.84
C ARG A 460 -25.67 7.34 19.57
N VAL A 461 -25.60 8.10 20.68
CA VAL A 461 -26.77 8.40 21.53
C VAL A 461 -27.83 9.19 20.75
N MET A 462 -27.41 10.20 19.99
CA MET A 462 -28.30 11.02 19.19
C MET A 462 -28.98 10.23 18.08
N GLU A 463 -28.25 9.36 17.37
CA GLU A 463 -28.84 8.49 16.35
C GLU A 463 -29.78 7.44 16.97
N SER A 464 -29.46 6.90 18.14
CA SER A 464 -30.36 6.01 18.90
C SER A 464 -31.67 6.71 19.29
N LEU A 465 -31.60 7.94 19.80
CA LEU A 465 -32.77 8.75 20.12
C LEU A 465 -33.59 9.09 18.87
N ASN A 466 -32.92 9.46 17.78
CA ASN A 466 -33.58 9.76 16.51
C ASN A 466 -34.29 8.53 15.92
N LEU A 467 -33.70 7.34 16.06
CA LEU A 467 -34.35 6.07 15.70
C LEU A 467 -35.59 5.82 16.58
N LEU A 468 -35.48 5.93 17.90
CA LEU A 468 -36.61 5.71 18.80
C LEU A 468 -37.75 6.69 18.51
N ARG A 469 -37.42 7.98 18.35
CA ARG A 469 -38.37 9.02 17.94
C ARG A 469 -39.06 8.65 16.63
N TYR A 470 -38.31 8.18 15.64
CA TYR A 470 -38.86 7.77 14.36
C TYR A 470 -39.85 6.60 14.51
N LEU A 471 -39.48 5.55 15.25
CA LEU A 471 -40.32 4.38 15.49
C LEU A 471 -41.64 4.77 16.17
N VAL A 472 -41.56 5.56 17.25
CA VAL A 472 -42.72 6.04 18.00
C VAL A 472 -43.62 6.90 17.13
N ILE A 473 -43.10 7.68 16.17
CA ILE A 473 -43.94 8.47 15.27
C ILE A 473 -44.58 7.59 14.20
N ARG A 474 -43.76 6.78 13.51
CA ARG A 474 -44.13 6.07 12.28
C ARG A 474 -45.05 4.88 12.52
N ASP A 475 -44.75 4.08 13.53
CA ASP A 475 -45.50 2.86 13.85
C ASP A 475 -46.67 3.21 14.77
N LYS A 476 -47.87 2.78 14.40
CA LYS A 476 -49.08 3.05 15.20
C LYS A 476 -49.24 1.96 16.26
N VAL A 477 -49.73 2.33 17.44
CA VAL A 477 -49.97 1.39 18.55
C VAL A 477 -50.85 0.20 18.13
N THR A 478 -51.86 0.47 17.30
CA THR A 478 -52.81 -0.53 16.81
C THR A 478 -52.23 -1.48 15.75
N GLU A 479 -51.20 -1.05 15.02
CA GLU A 479 -50.55 -1.85 13.97
C GLU A 479 -49.33 -2.59 14.54
N ASN A 480 -48.47 -1.88 15.28
CA ASN A 480 -47.28 -2.36 15.96
C ASN A 480 -46.39 -3.27 15.08
N GLN A 481 -46.17 -2.84 13.84
CA GLN A 481 -45.46 -3.63 12.83
C GLN A 481 -44.00 -3.88 13.23
N THR A 482 -43.38 -2.92 13.92
CA THR A 482 -42.00 -3.02 14.38
C THR A 482 -41.86 -3.77 15.71
N GLY A 483 -42.97 -3.99 16.43
CA GLY A 483 -42.97 -4.54 17.78
C GLY A 483 -42.52 -3.55 18.87
N ILE A 484 -42.23 -2.29 18.53
CA ILE A 484 -41.71 -1.28 19.46
C ILE A 484 -42.63 -1.08 20.67
N TRP A 485 -43.94 -1.05 20.45
CA TRP A 485 -44.92 -0.80 21.52
C TRP A 485 -44.95 -1.92 22.56
N THR A 486 -44.62 -3.15 22.16
CA THR A 486 -44.55 -4.29 23.07
C THR A 486 -43.26 -4.29 23.91
N GLU A 487 -42.19 -3.65 23.43
CA GLU A 487 -40.89 -3.61 24.10
C GLU A 487 -40.58 -2.28 24.79
N LEU A 488 -41.48 -1.30 24.66
CA LEU A 488 -41.26 0.07 25.12
C LEU A 488 -40.88 0.14 26.60
N TYR A 489 -41.59 -0.59 27.47
CA TYR A 489 -41.27 -0.63 28.91
C TYR A 489 -39.84 -1.10 29.21
N LYS A 490 -39.31 -2.05 28.42
CA LYS A 490 -37.91 -2.50 28.57
C LYS A 490 -36.94 -1.45 28.07
N ILE A 491 -37.27 -0.77 26.97
CA ILE A 491 -36.43 0.29 26.41
C ILE A 491 -36.38 1.49 27.38
N GLU A 492 -37.48 1.82 28.03
CA GLU A 492 -37.51 2.83 29.08
C GLU A 492 -36.55 2.49 30.22
N ASP A 493 -36.60 1.25 30.71
CA ASP A 493 -35.76 0.78 31.81
C ASP A 493 -34.27 0.64 31.43
N MET A 494 -33.97 0.20 30.21
CA MET A 494 -32.60 -0.09 29.76
C MET A 494 -31.89 1.12 29.14
N PHE A 495 -32.63 2.11 28.64
CA PHE A 495 -32.06 3.23 27.89
C PHE A 495 -32.54 4.60 28.39
N MET A 496 -33.85 4.88 28.39
CA MET A 496 -34.34 6.24 28.64
C MET A 496 -34.11 6.69 30.09
N LYS A 497 -34.45 5.85 31.07
CA LYS A 497 -34.22 6.15 32.50
C LYS A 497 -32.73 6.26 32.82
N PRO A 498 -31.85 5.31 32.42
CA PRO A 498 -30.40 5.47 32.57
C PRO A 498 -29.84 6.74 31.92
N LEU A 499 -30.33 7.10 30.71
CA LEU A 499 -29.91 8.32 30.02
C LEU A 499 -30.27 9.58 30.78
N ARG A 500 -31.48 9.64 31.36
CA ARG A 500 -31.89 10.74 32.24
C ARG A 500 -30.98 10.88 33.46
N VAL A 501 -30.65 9.76 34.09
CA VAL A 501 -29.73 9.76 35.24
C VAL A 501 -28.34 10.24 34.81
N GLY A 502 -27.82 9.73 33.70
CA GLY A 502 -26.53 10.15 33.15
C GLY A 502 -26.49 11.64 32.82
N LEU A 503 -27.52 12.17 32.16
CA LEU A 503 -27.64 13.61 31.85
C LEU A 503 -27.60 14.47 33.11
N ASN A 504 -28.36 14.10 34.15
CA ASN A 504 -28.37 14.83 35.42
C ASN A 504 -27.00 14.79 36.11
N MET A 505 -26.34 13.62 36.12
CA MET A 505 -25.01 13.45 36.70
C MET A 505 -23.96 14.27 35.94
N SER A 506 -23.92 14.16 34.61
CA SER A 506 -22.99 14.89 33.75
C SER A 506 -23.21 16.39 33.85
N ARG A 507 -24.46 16.87 33.79
CA ARG A 507 -24.79 18.29 33.96
C ARG A 507 -24.29 18.83 35.29
N ALA A 508 -24.64 18.18 36.41
CA ALA A 508 -24.22 18.61 37.73
C ALA A 508 -22.68 18.66 37.87
N HIS A 509 -21.97 17.69 37.28
CA HIS A 509 -20.50 17.69 37.25
C HIS A 509 -19.94 18.90 36.48
N TYR A 510 -20.41 19.12 35.25
CA TYR A 510 -19.90 20.18 34.39
C TYR A 510 -20.30 21.59 34.87
N GLU A 511 -21.49 21.76 35.46
CA GLU A 511 -21.91 23.02 36.10
C GLU A 511 -21.03 23.36 37.30
N LYS A 512 -20.72 22.37 38.13
CA LYS A 512 -19.80 22.55 39.26
C LYS A 512 -18.39 22.90 38.79
N GLU A 513 -17.89 22.23 37.76
CA GLU A 513 -16.57 22.51 37.19
C GLU A 513 -16.50 23.90 36.54
N LEU A 514 -17.59 24.32 35.90
CA LEU A 514 -17.74 25.68 35.36
C LEU A 514 -17.68 26.72 36.47
N GLN A 515 -18.43 26.52 37.56
CA GLN A 515 -18.40 27.42 38.71
C GLN A 515 -17.00 27.52 39.32
N ASN A 516 -16.34 26.38 39.56
CA ASN A 516 -14.96 26.32 40.08
C ASN A 516 -13.99 27.08 39.16
N THR A 517 -14.10 26.89 37.84
CA THR A 517 -13.22 27.53 36.85
C THR A 517 -13.45 29.05 36.79
N MET A 518 -14.69 29.50 36.87
CA MET A 518 -15.04 30.94 36.92
C MET A 518 -14.56 31.60 38.22
N GLU A 519 -14.61 30.88 39.35
CA GLU A 519 -14.07 31.33 40.63
C GLU A 519 -12.54 31.36 40.64
N ALA A 520 -11.88 30.34 40.09
CA ALA A 520 -10.42 30.25 39.96
C ALA A 520 -9.83 31.30 38.99
N LYS A 521 -10.60 31.78 38.01
CA LYS A 521 -10.22 32.92 37.15
C LYS A 521 -9.94 34.20 37.98
N LYS A 522 -10.44 34.29 39.22
CA LYS A 522 -10.12 35.37 40.18
C LYS A 522 -8.77 35.19 40.90
N SER A 523 -8.11 34.04 40.76
CA SER A 523 -6.83 33.70 41.40
C SER A 523 -5.89 32.91 40.47
N LYS A 524 -5.23 33.59 39.52
CA LYS A 524 -4.11 33.17 38.61
C LYS A 524 -4.26 31.84 37.82
N PRO A 525 -4.01 31.81 36.49
CA PRO A 525 -3.99 30.57 35.72
C PRO A 525 -2.56 30.11 35.35
N MET A 526 -2.24 28.82 35.53
CA MET A 526 -1.40 28.09 34.57
C MET A 526 -1.39 26.58 34.88
N LEU A 527 -1.84 25.76 33.93
CA LEU A 527 -1.64 24.30 33.94
C LEU A 527 -1.21 23.91 32.52
N SER A 528 0.05 23.52 32.38
CA SER A 528 0.59 22.96 31.13
C SER A 528 0.59 21.43 31.26
N VAL A 529 -0.03 20.75 30.31
CA VAL A 529 -0.02 19.28 30.20
C VAL A 529 0.73 18.89 28.93
N SER A 530 1.68 17.97 29.05
CA SER A 530 2.44 17.38 27.94
C SER A 530 1.94 15.96 27.71
N VAL A 531 1.72 15.56 26.45
CA VAL A 531 1.43 14.16 26.08
C VAL A 531 2.34 13.79 24.92
N GLY A 532 3.22 12.80 25.13
CA GLY A 532 4.07 12.23 24.07
C GLY A 532 4.97 13.25 23.37
N ASP A 533 5.82 13.95 24.11
CA ASP A 533 6.81 14.95 23.64
C ASP A 533 6.27 16.18 22.87
N GLU A 534 4.98 16.26 22.56
CA GLU A 534 4.32 17.48 22.08
C GLU A 534 3.66 18.27 23.23
N LYS A 535 3.97 19.56 23.31
CA LYS A 535 3.28 20.49 24.22
C LYS A 535 1.96 20.90 23.58
N LEU A 536 0.85 20.44 24.14
CA LEU A 536 -0.48 20.96 23.79
C LEU A 536 -0.50 22.48 23.98
N PRO A 537 -1.14 23.25 23.09
CA PRO A 537 -1.24 24.69 23.23
C PRO A 537 -1.89 25.03 24.58
N ASN A 538 -1.33 26.01 25.29
CA ASN A 538 -1.82 26.43 26.60
C ASN A 538 -3.31 26.82 26.50
N MET A 539 -4.19 25.98 27.05
CA MET A 539 -5.62 26.28 27.08
C MET A 539 -5.87 27.47 28.02
N THR A 540 -6.37 28.58 27.48
CA THR A 540 -6.74 29.73 28.31
C THR A 540 -7.95 29.39 29.18
N SER A 541 -8.10 30.00 30.36
CA SER A 541 -9.27 29.79 31.21
C SER A 541 -10.59 30.18 30.52
N GLU A 542 -10.54 31.07 29.53
CA GLU A 542 -11.69 31.42 28.70
C GLU A 542 -12.06 30.31 27.71
N SER A 543 -11.07 29.71 27.05
CA SER A 543 -11.27 28.53 26.21
C SER A 543 -11.81 27.33 27.01
N GLN A 544 -11.36 27.15 28.25
CA GLN A 544 -11.88 26.10 29.15
C GLN A 544 -13.35 26.34 29.50
N ILE A 545 -13.72 27.57 29.88
CA ILE A 545 -15.11 27.95 30.17
C ILE A 545 -16.00 27.71 28.93
N GLN A 546 -15.52 28.10 27.75
CA GLN A 546 -16.26 27.88 26.50
C GLN A 546 -16.47 26.40 26.20
N ALA A 547 -15.45 25.55 26.43
CA ALA A 547 -15.58 24.10 26.27
C ALA A 547 -16.62 23.50 27.23
N LEU A 548 -16.64 23.94 28.49
CA LEU A 548 -17.65 23.50 29.48
C LEU A 548 -19.07 23.93 29.07
N HIS A 549 -19.24 25.16 28.58
CA HIS A 549 -20.54 25.60 28.03
C HIS A 549 -20.96 24.76 26.83
N SER A 550 -20.04 24.43 25.92
CA SER A 550 -20.33 23.56 24.77
C SER A 550 -20.81 22.17 25.21
N ALA A 551 -20.22 21.60 26.26
CA ALA A 551 -20.66 20.34 26.84
C ALA A 551 -22.09 20.44 27.41
N LEU A 552 -22.38 21.48 28.20
CA LEU A 552 -23.72 21.70 28.77
C LEU A 552 -24.79 21.84 27.69
N HIS A 553 -24.53 22.62 26.63
CA HIS A 553 -25.43 22.73 25.48
C HIS A 553 -25.66 21.40 24.77
N THR A 554 -24.64 20.54 24.73
CA THR A 554 -24.77 19.19 24.17
C THR A 554 -25.71 18.34 25.01
N PHE A 555 -25.62 18.41 26.34
CA PHE A 555 -26.54 17.70 27.24
C PHE A 555 -27.98 18.20 27.10
N ASP A 556 -28.20 19.52 27.00
CA ASP A 556 -29.53 20.10 26.79
C ASP A 556 -30.14 19.66 25.46
N MET A 557 -29.34 19.52 24.41
CA MET A 557 -29.78 18.99 23.13
C MET A 557 -30.25 17.54 23.24
N ILE A 558 -29.48 16.67 23.91
CA ILE A 558 -29.85 15.26 24.14
C ILE A 558 -31.16 15.20 24.94
N GLU A 559 -31.26 15.96 26.04
CA GLU A 559 -32.43 15.98 26.90
C GLU A 559 -33.68 16.47 26.17
N SER A 560 -33.55 17.51 25.35
CA SER A 560 -34.67 18.02 24.53
C SER A 560 -35.27 16.95 23.62
N VAL A 561 -34.42 16.11 23.00
CA VAL A 561 -34.91 15.00 22.17
C VAL A 561 -35.54 13.90 23.01
N LEU A 562 -34.95 13.56 24.16
CA LEU A 562 -35.48 12.55 25.08
C LEU A 562 -36.87 12.93 25.61
N VAL A 563 -37.04 14.15 26.11
CA VAL A 563 -38.33 14.67 26.59
C VAL A 563 -39.37 14.66 25.47
N ARG A 564 -38.98 15.04 24.24
CA ARG A 564 -39.90 14.99 23.09
C ARG A 564 -40.38 13.57 22.77
N ILE A 565 -39.55 12.56 22.98
CA ILE A 565 -39.95 11.16 22.77
C ILE A 565 -40.98 10.74 23.83
N GLU A 566 -40.77 11.11 25.08
CA GLU A 566 -41.71 10.83 26.18
C GLU A 566 -43.07 11.47 25.94
N GLU A 567 -43.10 12.74 25.53
CA GLU A 567 -44.35 13.41 25.15
C GLU A 567 -45.12 12.65 24.05
N LEU A 568 -44.40 12.10 23.07
CA LEU A 568 -45.01 11.35 21.96
C LEU A 568 -45.55 9.99 22.41
N ILE A 569 -44.90 9.36 23.38
CA ILE A 569 -45.34 8.10 23.99
C ILE A 569 -46.63 8.37 24.79
N ASP A 570 -46.61 9.35 25.69
CA ASP A 570 -47.75 9.70 26.54
C ASP A 570 -49.00 10.04 25.72
N VAL A 571 -48.85 10.80 24.62
CA VAL A 571 -49.97 11.14 23.73
C VAL A 571 -50.57 9.90 23.07
N LYS A 572 -49.75 8.91 22.74
CA LYS A 572 -50.18 7.69 22.05
C LYS A 572 -50.72 6.61 22.99
N GLU A 573 -50.36 6.60 24.27
CA GLU A 573 -51.00 5.73 25.28
C GLU A 573 -52.40 6.22 25.66
N ASN A 574 -52.67 7.52 25.50
CA ASN A 574 -53.97 8.14 25.79
C ASN A 574 -54.97 8.11 24.61
N LEU A 575 -54.60 7.45 23.49
CA LEU A 575 -55.41 7.26 22.27
C LEU A 575 -55.65 5.78 22.03
#